data_AF-A0A3B9BI02-F1
#
_entry.id   AF-A0A3B9BI02-F1
#
_cell.length_a   1.000
_cell.length_b   1.000
_cell.length_c   1.000
_cell.angle_alpha   90.00
_cell.angle_beta   90.00
_cell.angle_gamma   90.00
#
_symmetry.space_group_name_H-M   'P 1'
#
loop_
_entity.id
_entity.type
_entity.pdbx_description
1 polymer ?
#
loop_
_entity_poly.entity_id
_entity_poly.type
_entity_poly.pdbx_seq_one_letter_code
_entity_poly.pdbx_strand_id
1 'polypeptide(L)' 'PAIIVGFGGYPALPGLLAAVILRIPTVIHEQNAVLGRVNRLLAKYVHAIAASVDGLSGLGGADPAKITVTG' A
#
# COMPACT_ATOMS: atom_id res chain seq x y z
N PRO A 1 -10.08 -6.45 13.23
CA PRO A 1 -8.81 -7.08 12.82
C PRO A 1 -7.65 -6.25 13.40
N ALA A 2 -6.54 -6.87 13.78
CA ALA A 2 -5.39 -6.12 14.30
C ALA A 2 -4.67 -5.31 13.19
N ILE A 3 -4.66 -5.86 11.97
CA ILE A 3 -4.06 -5.25 10.80
C ILE A 3 -4.76 -5.77 9.53
N ILE A 4 -4.76 -4.98 8.47
CA ILE A 4 -5.18 -5.40 7.12
C ILE A 4 -3.99 -5.25 6.18
N VAL A 5 -3.72 -6.29 5.40
CA VAL A 5 -2.66 -6.30 4.38
C VAL A 5 -3.30 -6.43 3.00
N GLY A 6 -2.95 -5.49 2.12
CA GLY A 6 -3.48 -5.41 0.76
C GLY A 6 -2.42 -5.71 -0.29
N PHE A 7 -2.77 -6.48 -1.32
CA PHE A 7 -1.85 -6.80 -2.43
C PHE A 7 -2.26 -6.10 -3.74
N GLY A 8 -3.06 -5.03 -3.64
CA GLY A 8 -3.57 -4.29 -4.79
C GLY A 8 -4.73 -4.98 -5.52
N GLY A 9 -5.06 -4.44 -6.70
CA GLY A 9 -6.18 -4.91 -7.51
C GLY A 9 -7.55 -4.35 -7.07
N TYR A 10 -8.50 -4.36 -8.00
CA TYR A 10 -9.86 -3.86 -7.78
C TYR A 10 -10.60 -4.57 -6.62
N PRO A 11 -10.49 -5.91 -6.44
CA PRO A 11 -11.16 -6.59 -5.33
C PRO A 11 -10.67 -6.18 -3.94
N ALA A 12 -9.40 -5.76 -3.80
CA ALA A 12 -8.83 -5.35 -2.52
C ALA A 12 -9.24 -3.93 -2.10
N LEU A 13 -9.66 -3.10 -3.06
CA LEU A 13 -9.93 -1.67 -2.83
C LEU A 13 -11.02 -1.43 -1.76
N PRO A 14 -12.22 -2.06 -1.79
CA PRO A 14 -13.24 -1.79 -0.79
C PRO A 14 -12.79 -2.14 0.63
N GLY A 15 -12.11 -3.28 0.79
CA GLY A 15 -11.62 -3.75 2.09
C GLY A 15 -10.52 -2.86 2.66
N LEU A 16 -9.52 -2.50 1.84
CA LEU A 16 -8.46 -1.58 2.26
C LEU A 16 -8.99 -0.18 2.54
N LEU A 17 -9.88 0.33 1.70
CA LEU A 17 -10.47 1.65 1.89
C LEU A 17 -11.29 1.71 3.17
N ALA A 18 -12.10 0.68 3.45
CA ALA A 18 -12.81 0.57 4.72
C ALA A 18 -11.85 0.55 5.92
N ALA A 19 -10.76 -0.22 5.84
CA ALA A 19 -9.75 -0.27 6.89
C ALA A 19 -9.09 1.09 7.13
N VAL A 20 -8.77 1.83 6.06
CA VAL A 20 -8.24 3.20 6.14
C VAL A 20 -9.26 4.15 6.79
N ILE A 21 -10.52 4.13 6.38
CA ILE A 21 -11.59 4.98 6.93
C ILE A 21 -11.80 4.68 8.42
N LEU A 22 -11.79 3.40 8.79
CA LEU A 22 -11.96 2.93 10.17
C LEU A 22 -10.70 3.06 11.02
N ARG A 23 -9.60 3.62 10.47
CA ARG A 23 -8.30 3.78 11.14
C ARG A 23 -7.73 2.47 11.68
N ILE A 24 -8.02 1.36 11.01
CA ILE A 24 -7.40 0.07 11.29
C ILE A 24 -5.98 0.12 10.71
N PRO A 25 -4.95 -0.39 11.42
CA PRO A 25 -3.60 -0.50 10.87
C PRO A 25 -3.62 -1.20 9.51
N THR A 26 -2.96 -0.59 8.53
CA THR A 26 -3.01 -1.01 7.12
C THR A 26 -1.63 -1.02 6.49
N VAL A 27 -1.35 -2.07 5.73
CA VAL A 27 -0.14 -2.23 4.93
C VAL A 27 -0.55 -2.62 3.52
N ILE A 28 0.19 -2.13 2.53
CA ILE A 28 0.07 -2.62 1.14
C ILE A 28 1.38 -3.24 0.70
N HIS A 29 1.28 -4.21 -0.20
CA HIS A 29 2.39 -4.85 -0.86
C HIS A 29 2.34 -4.57 -2.37
N GLU A 30 3.47 -4.24 -2.97
CA GLU A 30 3.63 -4.02 -4.40
C GLU A 30 4.78 -4.89 -4.95
N GLN A 31 4.43 -5.81 -5.86
CA GLN A 31 5.38 -6.69 -6.53
C GLN A 31 6.13 -5.99 -7.65
N ASN A 32 5.53 -4.95 -8.24
CA ASN A 32 6.08 -4.26 -9.40
C ASN A 32 7.01 -3.10 -8.99
N ALA A 33 7.84 -2.63 -9.92
CA ALA A 33 8.68 -1.44 -9.73
C ALA A 33 7.91 -0.10 -9.73
N VAL A 34 6.62 -0.14 -10.06
CA VAL A 34 5.72 1.02 -10.10
C VAL A 34 4.45 0.66 -9.35
N LEU A 35 3.99 1.53 -8.45
CA LEU A 35 2.72 1.33 -7.76
C LEU A 35 1.54 1.20 -8.73
N GLY A 36 0.80 0.10 -8.60
CA GLY A 36 -0.47 -0.09 -9.29
C GLY A 36 -1.52 0.94 -8.86
N ARG A 37 -2.56 1.16 -9.66
CA ARG A 37 -3.54 2.25 -9.45
C ARG A 37 -4.18 2.25 -8.06
N VAL A 38 -4.57 1.08 -7.56
CA VAL A 38 -5.19 0.92 -6.23
C VAL A 38 -4.18 1.20 -5.12
N ASN A 39 -2.98 0.63 -5.21
CA ASN A 39 -1.93 0.85 -4.24
C ASN A 39 -1.51 2.32 -4.23
N ARG A 40 -1.31 2.94 -5.40
CA ARG A 40 -0.99 4.37 -5.54
C ARG A 40 -2.05 5.28 -4.92
N LEU A 41 -3.34 4.96 -5.09
CA LEU A 41 -4.45 5.71 -4.49
C LEU A 41 -4.38 5.69 -2.95
N LEU A 42 -4.01 4.53 -2.39
CA LEU A 42 -4.04 4.27 -0.95
C LEU A 42 -2.70 4.50 -0.25
N ALA A 43 -1.59 4.59 -0.99
CA ALA A 43 -0.22 4.64 -0.48
C ALA A 43 0.02 5.78 0.53
N LYS A 44 -0.65 6.94 0.34
CA LYS A 44 -0.57 8.05 1.31
C LYS A 44 -1.23 7.76 2.65
N TYR A 45 -2.24 6.89 2.69
CA TYR A 45 -3.08 6.63 3.86
C TYR A 45 -2.65 5.42 4.68
N VAL A 46 -1.94 4.48 4.07
CA VAL A 46 -1.46 3.27 4.74
C VAL A 46 -0.30 3.59 5.70
N HIS A 47 -0.04 2.66 6.61
CA HIS A 47 1.00 2.79 7.63
C HIS A 47 2.36 2.33 7.12
N ALA A 48 2.40 1.30 6.26
CA ALA A 48 3.61 0.84 5.60
C ALA A 48 3.34 0.32 4.18
N ILE A 49 4.39 0.30 3.37
CA ILE A 49 4.42 -0.21 1.99
C ILE A 49 5.55 -1.23 1.91
N ALA A 50 5.20 -2.49 1.68
CA ALA A 50 6.16 -3.54 1.37
C ALA A 50 6.40 -3.55 -0.15
N ALA A 51 7.66 -3.46 -0.56
CA ALA A 51 8.07 -3.49 -1.95
C ALA A 51 8.91 -4.73 -2.23
N SER A 52 8.67 -5.39 -3.36
CA SER A 52 9.54 -6.50 -3.78
C SER A 52 10.86 -6.04 -4.39
N VAL A 53 10.88 -4.85 -4.97
CA VAL A 53 12.07 -4.33 -5.66
C VAL A 53 12.47 -2.96 -5.13
N ASP A 54 13.77 -2.68 -5.23
CA ASP A 54 14.31 -1.35 -4.97
C ASP A 54 13.76 -0.32 -5.97
N GLY A 55 13.76 0.95 -5.55
CA GLY A 55 13.41 2.06 -6.44
C GLY A 55 11.93 2.13 -6.81
N LEU A 56 11.04 1.66 -5.93
CA LEU A 56 9.59 1.73 -6.13
C LEU A 56 9.16 3.17 -6.48
N SER A 57 8.56 3.32 -7.66
CA SER A 57 8.18 4.63 -8.21
C SER A 57 6.66 4.81 -8.27
N GLY A 58 6.23 6.03 -8.63
CA GLY A 58 4.81 6.34 -8.74
C GLY A 58 4.10 6.53 -7.39
N LEU A 59 4.82 6.98 -6.35
CA LEU A 59 4.36 7.10 -4.97
C LEU A 59 3.08 7.92 -4.77
N GLY A 60 2.68 8.77 -5.71
CA GLY A 60 1.40 9.50 -5.63
C GLY A 60 1.29 10.40 -4.38
N GLY A 61 2.42 10.89 -3.86
CA GLY A 61 2.49 11.67 -2.63
C GLY A 61 2.62 10.84 -1.35
N ALA A 62 2.80 9.51 -1.45
CA ALA A 62 3.19 8.70 -0.31
C ALA A 62 4.58 9.06 0.18
N ASP A 63 4.75 9.05 1.51
CA ASP A 63 6.02 9.28 2.17
C ASP A 63 6.99 8.10 1.92
N PRO A 64 8.16 8.34 1.31
CA PRO A 64 9.17 7.30 1.09
C PRO A 64 9.59 6.58 2.37
N ALA A 65 9.49 7.22 3.55
CA ALA A 65 9.82 6.60 4.84
C ALA A 65 8.90 5.42 5.20
N LYS A 66 7.76 5.27 4.53
CA LYS A 66 6.84 4.14 4.72
C LYS A 66 7.25 2.88 3.96
N ILE A 67 8.26 2.97 3.10
CA ILE A 67 8.64 1.89 2.19
C ILE A 67 9.68 0.99 2.86
N THR A 68 9.45 -0.32 2.79
CA THR A 68 10.42 -1.34 3.19
C THR A 68 10.53 -2.38 2.09
N VAL A 69 11.75 -2.66 1.64
CA VAL A 69 12.01 -3.69 0.63
C VAL A 69 12.07 -5.04 1.32
N THR A 70 11.24 -5.99 0.86
CA THR A 70 11.09 -7.32 1.47
C THR A 70 11.50 -8.47 0.56
N GLY A 71 11.82 -8.19 -0.71
CA GLY A 71 12.23 -9.18 -1.72
C GLY A 71 11.20 -9.45 -2.81
#